data_AF-A0A969AKV0-F1
#
_entry.id   AF-A0A969AKV0-F1
#
_cell.length_a   1.000
_cell.length_b   1.000
_cell.length_c   1.000
_cell.angle_alpha   90.00
_cell.angle_beta   90.00
_cell.angle_gamma   90.00
#
_symmetry.space_group_name_H-M   'P 1'
#
loop_
_entity.id
_entity.type
_entity.pdbx_description
1 polymer ?
#
loop_
_entity_poly.entity_id
_entity_poly.type
_entity_poly.pdbx_seq_one_letter_code
_entity_poly.pdbx_strand_id
1 'polypeptide(L)'
;MESETFITRVVQTEFRRFVEIRLHTDHPDPEIKARNKNLQRDRFQTVALPFYAVLTPDGEKVLWTGAGVIPAETFADGLRQAP
;
A
#
# COMPACT_ATOMS: atom_id res chain seq x y z
N MET A 1 4.29 11.20 -4.42
CA MET A 1 4.89 10.94 -5.74
C MET A 1 5.07 9.43 -5.84
N GLU A 2 4.01 8.74 -6.23
CA GLU A 2 3.96 7.27 -6.47
C GLU A 2 4.12 6.96 -7.97
N SER A 3 4.52 7.99 -8.73
CA SER A 3 4.04 8.22 -10.08
C SER A 3 4.78 7.44 -11.16
N GLU A 4 6.00 6.96 -10.90
CA GLU A 4 6.80 6.26 -11.92
C GLU A 4 6.58 4.75 -11.87
N THR A 5 6.63 4.13 -10.68
CA THR A 5 6.44 2.69 -10.54
C THR A 5 5.03 2.26 -10.95
N PHE A 6 3.99 3.02 -10.53
CA PHE A 6 2.60 2.61 -10.72
C PHE A 6 2.14 2.71 -12.18
N ILE A 7 2.75 3.56 -13.00
CA ILE A 7 2.37 3.70 -14.42
C ILE A 7 3.03 2.65 -15.32
N THR A 8 4.01 1.88 -14.81
CA THR A 8 4.67 0.85 -15.59
C THR A 8 3.69 -0.25 -15.98
N ARG A 9 3.84 -0.77 -17.21
CA ARG A 9 2.97 -1.83 -17.73
C ARG A 9 2.96 -3.08 -16.85
N VAL A 10 4.10 -3.41 -16.24
CA VAL A 10 4.24 -4.60 -15.39
C VAL A 10 3.39 -4.49 -14.13
N VAL A 11 3.39 -3.33 -13.45
CA VAL A 11 2.55 -3.09 -12.27
C VAL A 11 1.07 -2.94 -12.64
N GLN A 12 0.77 -2.21 -13.72
CA GLN A 12 -0.60 -2.03 -14.23
C GLN A 12 -1.29 -3.36 -14.59
N THR A 13 -0.52 -4.34 -15.06
CA THR A 13 -1.05 -5.68 -15.35
C THR A 13 -1.51 -6.36 -14.07
N GLU A 14 -0.71 -6.31 -13.02
CA GLU A 14 -1.02 -6.95 -11.73
C GLU A 14 -2.15 -6.22 -10.99
N PHE A 15 -2.20 -4.88 -11.04
CA PHE A 15 -3.24 -4.08 -10.37
C PHE A 15 -4.67 -4.46 -10.73
N ARG A 16 -4.91 -5.01 -11.94
CA ARG A 16 -6.24 -5.48 -12.36
C ARG A 16 -6.79 -6.62 -11.50
N ARG A 17 -5.93 -7.30 -10.73
CA ARG A 17 -6.29 -8.38 -9.80
C ARG A 17 -6.69 -7.87 -8.42
N PHE A 18 -6.46 -6.59 -8.12
CA PHE A 18 -6.61 -6.02 -6.79
C PHE A 18 -7.66 -4.91 -6.77
N VAL A 19 -8.18 -4.63 -5.57
CA VAL A 19 -8.97 -3.43 -5.29
C VAL A 19 -8.05 -2.41 -4.63
N GLU A 20 -7.94 -1.23 -5.22
CA GLU A 20 -7.11 -0.15 -4.69
C GLU A 20 -7.83 0.57 -3.53
N ILE A 21 -7.12 0.73 -2.41
CA ILE A 21 -7.56 1.52 -1.25
C ILE A 21 -6.43 2.47 -0.87
N ARG A 22 -6.78 3.71 -0.51
CA ARG A 22 -5.82 4.73 -0.06
C ARG A 22 -6.10 5.17 1.36
N LEU A 23 -5.05 5.21 2.18
CA LEU A 23 -5.09 5.72 3.55
C LEU A 23 -4.26 7.02 3.64
N HIS A 24 -4.93 8.16 3.68
CA HIS A 24 -4.27 9.46 3.78
C HIS A 24 -3.94 9.79 5.25
N THR A 25 -2.68 9.65 5.63
CA THR A 25 -2.18 9.95 6.99
C THR A 25 -1.77 11.41 7.18
N ASP A 26 -1.91 12.23 6.14
CA ASP A 26 -1.64 13.66 6.06
C ASP A 26 -2.92 14.49 5.81
N HIS A 27 -4.09 13.90 6.09
CA HIS A 27 -5.39 14.56 5.91
C HIS A 27 -5.45 15.94 6.64
N PRO A 28 -6.06 16.98 6.03
CA PRO A 28 -6.13 18.31 6.64
C PRO A 28 -6.90 18.33 7.96
N ASP A 29 -7.95 17.52 8.07
CA ASP A 29 -8.68 17.30 9.31
C ASP A 29 -7.80 16.56 10.35
N PRO A 30 -7.58 17.14 11.56
CA PRO A 30 -6.70 16.56 12.57
C PRO A 30 -7.21 15.25 13.16
N GLU A 31 -8.52 15.03 13.25
CA GLU A 31 -9.11 13.80 13.77
C GLU A 31 -8.92 12.65 12.78
N ILE A 32 -9.20 12.90 11.50
CA ILE A 32 -8.99 11.91 10.42
C ILE A 32 -7.50 11.58 10.31
N LYS A 33 -6.63 12.59 10.37
CA LYS A 33 -5.17 12.42 10.38
C LYS A 33 -4.71 11.51 11.51
N ALA A 34 -5.16 11.79 12.74
CA ALA A 34 -4.80 10.99 13.92
C ALA A 34 -5.31 9.56 13.79
N ARG A 35 -6.57 9.37 13.39
CA ARG A 35 -7.18 8.05 13.18
C ARG A 35 -6.40 7.23 12.16
N ASN A 36 -6.07 7.82 11.01
CA ASN A 36 -5.38 7.11 9.94
C ASN A 36 -3.92 6.79 10.30
N LYS A 37 -3.21 7.71 10.97
CA LYS A 37 -1.86 7.45 11.50
C LYS A 37 -1.86 6.32 12.52
N ASN A 38 -2.83 6.31 13.44
CA ASN A 38 -2.97 5.24 14.43
C ASN A 38 -3.29 3.92 13.75
N LEU A 39 -4.21 3.89 12.77
CA LEU A 39 -4.49 2.69 12.00
C LEU A 39 -3.23 2.11 11.33
N GLN A 40 -2.43 2.95 10.67
CA GLN A 40 -1.18 2.50 10.03
C GLN A 40 -0.19 1.95 11.08
N ARG A 41 0.02 2.68 12.18
CA ARG A 41 0.93 2.29 13.26
C ARG A 41 0.48 0.99 13.92
N ASP A 42 -0.77 0.90 14.33
CA ASP A 42 -1.26 -0.21 15.13
C ASP A 42 -1.32 -1.50 14.28
N ARG A 43 -1.67 -1.38 12.99
CA ARG A 43 -1.80 -2.51 12.09
C ARG A 43 -0.49 -2.97 11.46
N PHE A 44 0.39 -2.05 11.10
CA PHE A 44 1.62 -2.35 10.34
C PHE A 44 2.90 -2.01 11.09
N GLN A 45 2.81 -1.51 12.32
CA GLN A 45 3.94 -1.19 13.20
C GLN A 45 4.95 -0.22 12.55
N THR A 46 4.46 0.66 11.67
CA THR A 46 5.28 1.64 10.95
C THR A 46 4.51 2.93 10.68
N VAL A 47 5.25 4.02 10.52
CA VAL A 47 4.78 5.34 10.05
C VAL A 47 5.51 5.80 8.80
N ALA A 48 6.29 4.90 8.17
CA ALA A 48 7.00 5.21 6.94
C ALA A 48 6.01 5.52 5.80
N LEU A 49 6.41 6.44 4.92
CA LEU A 49 5.66 6.78 3.71
C LEU A 49 6.62 6.86 2.52
N PRO A 50 6.19 6.45 1.30
CA PRO A 50 4.96 5.71 1.05
C PRO A 50 5.02 4.30 1.67
N PHE A 51 3.85 3.75 1.99
CA PHE A 51 3.69 2.40 2.51
C PHE A 51 2.58 1.68 1.76
N TYR A 52 2.86 0.44 1.39
CA TYR A 52 2.00 -0.41 0.59
C TYR A 52 1.74 -1.71 1.36
N ALA A 53 0.51 -2.18 1.32
CA ALA A 53 0.13 -3.47 1.86
C ALA A 53 -0.87 -4.16 0.93
N VAL A 54 -0.70 -5.46 0.77
CA VAL A 54 -1.71 -6.34 0.16
C VAL A 54 -2.35 -7.14 1.27
N LEU A 55 -3.67 -7.17 1.27
CA LEU A 55 -4.48 -7.83 2.29
C LEU A 55 -5.36 -8.90 1.64
N THR A 56 -5.81 -9.87 2.41
CA THR A 56 -6.92 -10.75 2.00
C THR A 56 -8.21 -9.95 1.81
N PRO A 57 -9.20 -10.45 1.04
CA PRO A 57 -10.45 -9.71 0.78
C PRO A 57 -11.27 -9.37 2.03
N ASP A 58 -11.17 -10.20 3.07
CA ASP A 58 -11.78 -9.94 4.39
C ASP A 58 -11.00 -8.89 5.21
N GLY A 59 -9.83 -8.49 4.74
CA GLY A 59 -8.97 -7.52 5.41
C GLY A 59 -8.40 -8.05 6.72
N GLU A 60 -8.27 -9.36 6.94
CA GLU A 60 -7.72 -9.91 8.18
C GLU A 60 -6.20 -10.18 8.08
N LYS A 61 -5.74 -10.73 6.95
CA LYS A 61 -4.34 -11.12 6.79
C LYS A 61 -3.59 -10.16 5.88
N VAL A 62 -2.33 -9.89 6.25
CA VAL A 62 -1.39 -9.16 5.40
C VAL A 62 -0.62 -10.18 4.56
N LEU A 63 -0.74 -10.08 3.24
CA LEU A 63 -0.10 -10.98 2.28
C LEU A 63 1.27 -10.45 1.85
N TRP A 64 1.43 -9.13 1.79
CA TRP A 64 2.68 -8.48 1.43
C TRP A 64 2.71 -7.04 1.95
N THR A 65 3.92 -6.53 2.23
CA THR A 65 4.14 -5.12 2.57
C THR A 65 5.37 -4.58 1.87
N GLY A 66 5.34 -3.30 1.51
CA GLY A 66 6.48 -2.57 0.99
C GLY A 66 6.53 -1.14 1.55
N ALA A 67 7.73 -0.63 1.82
CA ALA A 67 7.93 0.72 2.34
C ALA A 67 8.99 1.47 1.52
N GLY A 68 8.77 2.75 1.28
CA GLY A 68 9.69 3.61 0.54
C GLY A 68 9.62 3.43 -0.98
N VAL A 69 10.69 3.81 -1.66
CA VAL A 69 10.78 3.73 -3.13
C VAL A 69 11.11 2.28 -3.53
N ILE A 70 10.18 1.63 -4.21
CA ILE A 70 10.32 0.24 -4.66
C ILE A 70 10.38 0.23 -6.20
N PRO A 71 11.42 -0.40 -6.80
CA PRO A 71 11.48 -0.60 -8.25
C PRO A 71 10.28 -1.37 -8.78
N ALA A 72 9.86 -1.07 -10.01
CA ALA A 72 8.63 -1.61 -10.58
C ALA A 72 8.57 -3.14 -10.64
N GLU A 73 9.65 -3.80 -11.03
CA GLU A 73 9.70 -5.27 -11.06
C GLU A 73 9.58 -5.86 -9.66
N THR A 74 10.32 -5.33 -8.68
CA THR A 74 10.24 -5.77 -7.28
C THR A 74 8.83 -5.57 -6.71
N PHE A 75 8.18 -4.46 -7.06
CA PHE A 75 6.81 -4.19 -6.65
C PHE A 75 5.83 -5.20 -7.28
N ALA A 76 5.95 -5.44 -8.60
CA ALA A 76 5.11 -6.41 -9.31
C ALA A 76 5.32 -7.84 -8.78
N ASP A 77 6.55 -8.24 -8.45
CA ASP A 77 6.82 -9.54 -7.84
C ASP A 77 6.15 -9.70 -6.48
N GLY A 78 6.11 -8.64 -5.67
CA GLY A 78 5.33 -8.61 -4.42
C GLY A 78 3.84 -8.86 -4.67
N LEU A 79 3.27 -8.24 -5.71
CA LEU A 79 1.87 -8.45 -6.11
C LEU A 79 1.61 -9.87 -6.66
N ARG A 80 2.57 -10.48 -7.34
CA ARG A 80 2.43 -11.85 -7.87
C ARG A 80 2.43 -12.91 -6.78
N GLN A 81 3.19 -12.68 -5.72
CA GLN A 81 3.29 -13.59 -4.57
C GLN A 81 2.09 -13.47 -3.62
N ALA A 82 1.35 -12.36 -3.68
CA ALA A 82 0.08 -12.22 -2.99
C ALA A 82 -1.06 -12.86 -3.83
N PRO A 83 -1.65 -13.98 -3.37
CA PRO A 83 -2.68 -14.71 -4.12
C PRO A 83 -3.96 -13.91 -4.30
#